data_AF-A0A482YEK7-F1
#
_entry.id   AF-A0A482YEK7-F1
#
_cell.length_a   1.000
_cell.length_b   1.000
_cell.length_c   1.000
_cell.angle_alpha   90.00
_cell.angle_beta   90.00
_cell.angle_gamma   90.00
#
_symmetry.space_group_name_H-M   'P 1'
#
loop_
_entity.id
_entity.type
_entity.pdbx_description
1 polymer ?
#
loop_
_entity_poly.entity_id
_entity_poly.type
_entity_poly.pdbx_seq_one_letter_code
_entity_poly.pdbx_strand_id
1 'polypeptide(L)'
;MELRTLLLTVMGSNSVGTTMPGADRDDEGRYQSTYPLEDFINALEAEGGQAGTQDVVDRVGCSYELGYKRLRSLEDDGQISSQKIGNARLWLLSGTDSDNDPN
;
A
#
# COMPACT_ATOMS: atom_id res chain seq x y z
N MET A 1 19.10 -39.82 18.64
CA MET A 1 19.92 -38.59 18.57
C MET A 1 18.94 -37.42 18.76
N GLU A 2 18.23 -37.39 19.88
CA GLU A 2 18.60 -36.72 21.14
C GLU A 2 18.81 -35.22 20.96
N LEU A 3 17.67 -34.54 20.83
CA LEU A 3 17.49 -33.09 20.89
C LEU A 3 17.79 -32.61 22.31
N ARG A 4 18.88 -31.86 22.49
CA ARG A 4 19.26 -31.26 23.78
C ARG A 4 19.22 -29.74 23.73
N THR A 5 18.04 -29.28 24.11
CA THR A 5 17.70 -28.03 24.80
C THR A 5 18.78 -27.54 25.77
N LEU A 6 19.21 -26.29 25.57
CA LEU A 6 19.93 -25.41 26.50
C LEU A 6 19.26 -24.03 26.31
N LEU A 7 18.22 -23.63 27.06
CA LEU A 7 18.13 -23.30 28.48
C LEU A 7 19.05 -22.13 28.88
N LEU A 8 18.62 -20.92 28.52
CA LEU A 8 19.06 -19.68 29.17
C LEU A 8 17.95 -19.22 30.12
N THR A 9 18.18 -19.44 31.41
CA THR A 9 17.49 -18.85 32.56
C THR A 9 17.86 -17.37 32.67
N VAL A 10 16.89 -16.46 32.89
CA VAL A 10 17.01 -15.37 33.90
C VAL A 10 15.69 -14.58 34.09
N MET A 11 15.08 -14.79 35.27
CA MET A 11 14.41 -13.84 36.19
C MET A 11 13.22 -12.96 35.75
N GLY A 12 12.21 -12.91 36.64
CA GLY A 12 11.57 -11.63 36.97
C GLY A 12 10.05 -11.65 37.12
N SER A 13 9.56 -12.04 38.29
CA SER A 13 8.18 -11.82 38.74
C SER A 13 7.85 -10.32 38.80
N ASN A 14 6.71 -9.87 38.24
CA ASN A 14 5.77 -9.07 39.02
C ASN A 14 4.36 -8.91 38.40
N SER A 15 3.39 -8.96 39.33
CA SER A 15 2.12 -8.22 39.35
C SER A 15 1.01 -8.58 38.37
N VAL A 16 0.05 -9.32 38.94
CA VAL A 16 -1.37 -9.37 38.54
C VAL A 16 -1.93 -7.96 38.26
N GLY A 17 -2.49 -7.79 37.06
CA GLY A 17 -3.25 -6.62 36.64
C GLY A 17 -4.39 -7.07 35.73
N THR A 18 -5.55 -7.34 36.35
CA THR A 18 -6.91 -7.18 35.82
C THR A 18 -7.17 -7.43 34.33
N THR A 19 -7.85 -8.54 34.04
CA THR A 19 -8.99 -8.67 33.10
C THR A 19 -8.97 -7.78 31.84
N MET A 20 -8.71 -8.38 30.67
CA MET A 20 -9.62 -8.50 29.52
C MET A 20 -9.03 -9.49 28.49
N PRO A 21 -9.80 -10.46 27.96
CA PRO A 21 -9.28 -11.45 27.02
C PRO A 21 -9.32 -10.93 25.58
N GLY A 22 -8.20 -11.08 24.87
CA GLY A 22 -8.18 -11.19 23.41
C GLY A 22 -8.21 -9.87 22.63
N ALA A 23 -7.03 -9.30 22.39
CA ALA A 23 -6.66 -8.69 21.11
C ALA A 23 -5.19 -8.24 21.15
N ASP A 24 -4.27 -9.13 21.51
CA ASP A 24 -2.90 -8.96 21.02
C ASP A 24 -2.95 -9.45 19.57
N ARG A 25 -3.32 -8.52 18.67
CA ARG A 25 -3.20 -8.75 17.23
C ARG A 25 -1.75 -8.49 16.94
N ASP A 26 -1.04 -9.56 16.61
CA ASP A 26 0.29 -9.50 16.03
C ASP A 26 0.21 -8.54 14.82
N ASP A 27 0.82 -7.36 14.96
CA ASP A 27 0.86 -6.28 13.96
C ASP A 27 1.80 -6.64 12.77
N GLU A 28 1.99 -7.93 12.53
CA GLU A 28 2.65 -8.49 11.33
C GLU A 28 1.62 -8.94 10.28
N GLY A 29 0.44 -8.32 10.32
CA GLY A 29 -0.48 -8.27 9.21
C GLY A 29 0.15 -7.48 8.08
N ARG A 30 1.13 -8.07 7.39
CA ARG A 30 1.42 -7.72 6.00
C ARG A 30 0.09 -7.89 5.27
N TYR A 31 -0.69 -6.82 5.21
CA TYR A 31 -1.63 -6.60 4.13
C TYR A 31 -0.74 -6.61 2.89
N GLN A 32 -0.44 -7.82 2.39
CA GLN A 32 -0.27 -8.06 0.97
C GLN A 32 -1.57 -7.53 0.38
N SER A 33 -1.58 -6.22 0.13
CA SER A 33 -2.58 -5.59 -0.69
C SER A 33 -2.55 -6.43 -1.94
N THR A 34 -3.60 -7.20 -2.19
CA THR A 34 -3.75 -8.05 -3.38
C THR A 34 -3.51 -7.25 -4.67
N TYR A 35 -3.52 -5.92 -4.57
CA TYR A 35 -3.19 -4.95 -5.59
C TYR A 35 -2.25 -3.87 -4.99
N PRO A 36 -0.92 -4.00 -5.14
CA PRO A 36 0.01 -2.94 -4.77
C PRO A 36 -0.22 -1.67 -5.60
N LEU A 37 0.20 -0.51 -5.08
CA LEU A 37 0.02 0.77 -5.77
C LEU A 37 0.82 0.84 -7.07
N GLU A 38 1.92 0.10 -7.16
CA GLU A 38 2.76 -0.03 -8.35
C GLU A 38 1.99 -0.59 -9.57
N ASP A 39 1.02 -1.50 -9.37
CA ASP A 39 0.21 -2.00 -10.48
C ASP A 39 -0.60 -0.90 -11.15
N PHE A 40 -1.04 0.10 -10.38
CA PHE A 40 -1.76 1.25 -10.91
C PHE A 40 -0.83 2.20 -11.66
N ILE A 41 0.42 2.36 -11.18
CA ILE A 41 1.45 3.13 -11.88
C ILE A 41 1.81 2.44 -13.20
N ASN A 42 2.09 1.14 -13.18
CA ASN A 42 2.38 0.34 -14.38
C ASN A 42 1.23 0.40 -15.39
N ALA A 43 -0.02 0.35 -14.93
CA ALA A 43 -1.19 0.47 -15.78
C ALA A 43 -1.26 1.84 -16.47
N LEU A 44 -0.94 2.92 -15.73
CA LEU A 44 -0.84 4.28 -16.27
C LEU A 44 0.32 4.42 -17.27
N GLU A 45 1.50 3.88 -16.95
CA GLU A 45 2.67 3.90 -17.84
C GLU A 45 2.36 3.20 -19.16
N ALA A 46 1.69 2.04 -19.10
CA ALA A 46 1.28 1.28 -20.26
C ALA A 46 0.24 1.99 -21.14
N GLU A 47 -0.54 2.94 -20.59
CA GLU A 47 -1.45 3.83 -21.34
C GLU A 47 -0.76 5.13 -21.81
N GLY A 48 0.55 5.27 -21.62
CA GLY A 48 1.31 6.47 -22.03
C GLY A 48 1.38 7.56 -20.95
N GLY A 49 1.28 7.15 -19.68
CA GLY A 49 1.41 8.03 -18.51
C GLY A 49 0.16 8.81 -18.15
N GLN A 50 -0.96 8.57 -18.84
CA GLN A 50 -2.26 9.14 -18.50
C GLN A 50 -3.39 8.16 -18.82
N ALA A 51 -4.35 8.01 -17.92
CA ALA A 51 -5.49 7.12 -18.13
C ALA A 51 -6.71 7.51 -17.28
N GLY A 52 -7.90 7.08 -17.70
CA GLY A 52 -9.10 7.19 -16.89
C GLY A 52 -9.10 6.18 -15.75
N THR A 53 -9.87 6.44 -14.69
CA THR A 53 -10.05 5.46 -13.60
C THR A 53 -10.50 4.10 -14.15
N GLN A 54 -11.41 4.09 -15.12
CA GLN A 54 -11.96 2.86 -15.70
C GLN A 54 -10.91 2.04 -16.44
N ASP A 55 -10.10 2.68 -17.29
CA ASP A 55 -9.03 2.02 -18.04
C ASP A 55 -7.98 1.41 -17.11
N VAL A 56 -7.61 2.14 -16.04
CA VAL A 56 -6.67 1.63 -15.04
C VAL A 56 -7.24 0.42 -14.31
N VAL A 57 -8.50 0.47 -13.84
CA VAL A 57 -9.06 -0.66 -13.10
C VAL A 57 -9.32 -1.88 -13.97
N ASP A 58 -9.69 -1.69 -15.24
CA ASP A 58 -9.86 -2.77 -16.21
C ASP A 58 -8.53 -3.47 -16.47
N ARG A 59 -7.45 -2.70 -16.65
CA ARG A 59 -6.10 -3.24 -16.82
C ARG A 59 -5.57 -3.97 -15.58
N VAL A 60 -5.76 -3.39 -14.39
CA VAL A 60 -5.35 -4.03 -13.13
C VAL A 60 -6.25 -5.23 -12.79
N GLY A 61 -7.45 -5.31 -13.37
CA GLY A 61 -8.45 -6.34 -13.08
C GLY A 61 -9.09 -6.17 -11.69
N CYS A 62 -9.23 -4.92 -11.21
CA CYS A 62 -9.77 -4.62 -9.89
C CYS A 62 -11.14 -3.93 -9.96
N SER A 63 -11.86 -3.93 -8.84
CA SER A 63 -13.13 -3.19 -8.74
C SER A 63 -12.90 -1.68 -8.83
N TYR A 64 -13.81 -0.96 -9.50
CA TYR A 64 -13.75 0.49 -9.64
C TYR A 64 -13.55 1.23 -8.31
N GLU A 65 -14.25 0.84 -7.25
CA GLU A 65 -14.13 1.45 -5.92
C GLU A 65 -12.73 1.27 -5.32
N LEU A 66 -12.11 0.10 -5.51
CA LEU A 66 -10.77 -0.18 -5.02
C LEU A 66 -9.76 0.64 -5.80
N GLY A 67 -9.85 0.64 -7.13
CA GLY A 67 -8.92 1.39 -7.95
C GLY A 67 -9.03 2.90 -7.75
N TYR A 68 -10.25 3.43 -7.58
CA TYR A 68 -10.43 4.83 -7.22
C TYR A 68 -9.76 5.18 -5.89
N LYS A 69 -9.90 4.33 -4.86
CA LYS A 69 -9.21 4.53 -3.58
C LYS A 69 -7.69 4.51 -3.74
N ARG A 70 -7.15 3.57 -4.52
CA ARG A 70 -5.71 3.42 -4.76
C ARG A 70 -5.13 4.61 -5.53
N LEU A 71 -5.81 5.05 -6.58
CA LEU A 71 -5.44 6.24 -7.35
C LEU A 71 -5.47 7.51 -6.49
N ARG A 72 -6.46 7.65 -5.60
CA ARG A 72 -6.50 8.75 -4.63
C ARG A 72 -5.34 8.69 -3.62
N SER A 73 -4.95 7.49 -3.17
CA SER A 73 -3.77 7.34 -2.30
C SER A 73 -2.47 7.70 -3.03
N LEU A 74 -2.33 7.34 -4.31
CA LEU A 74 -1.19 7.73 -5.13
C LEU A 74 -1.11 9.25 -5.35
N GLU A 75 -2.27 9.90 -5.50
CA GLU A 75 -2.34 11.36 -5.62
C GLU A 75 -1.96 12.05 -4.30
N ASP A 76 -2.40 11.50 -3.17
CA ASP A 76 -2.03 11.99 -1.84
C ASP A 76 -0.52 11.86 -1.58
N ASP A 77 0.10 10.76 -2.06
CA ASP A 77 1.54 10.53 -2.01
C ASP A 77 2.33 11.37 -3.04
N GLY A 78 1.64 12.09 -3.93
CA GLY A 78 2.26 12.93 -4.98
C GLY A 78 2.79 12.16 -6.19
N GLN A 79 2.61 10.84 -6.25
CA GLN A 79 3.06 9.97 -7.34
C GLN A 79 2.29 10.24 -8.64
N ILE A 80 1.02 10.62 -8.54
CA ILE A 80 0.16 10.94 -9.68
C ILE A 80 -0.60 12.23 -9.42
N SER A 81 -1.12 12.82 -10.47
CA SER A 81 -2.02 13.97 -10.43
C SER A 81 -3.36 13.60 -11.05
N SER A 82 -4.45 14.18 -10.54
CA SER A 82 -5.77 13.99 -11.12
C SER A 82 -6.33 15.27 -11.74
N GLN A 83 -6.93 15.12 -12.92
CA GLN A 83 -7.54 16.22 -13.65
C GLN A 83 -8.95 15.82 -14.09
N LYS A 84 -9.94 16.69 -13.85
CA LYS A 84 -11.30 16.47 -14.34
C LYS A 84 -11.37 16.86 -15.82
N ILE A 85 -11.72 15.90 -16.69
CA ILE A 85 -11.91 16.10 -18.13
C ILE A 85 -13.35 15.74 -18.47
N GLY A 86 -14.20 16.76 -18.69
CA GLY A 86 -15.63 16.58 -18.93
C GLY A 86 -16.31 15.85 -17.77
N ASN A 87 -16.84 14.65 -18.05
CA ASN A 87 -17.49 13.77 -17.06
C ASN A 87 -16.57 12.70 -16.47
N ALA A 88 -15.33 12.60 -16.95
CA ALA A 88 -14.36 11.62 -16.47
C ALA A 88 -13.25 12.31 -15.65
N ARG A 89 -12.53 11.50 -14.88
CA ARG A 89 -11.30 11.91 -14.20
C ARG A 89 -10.13 11.22 -14.89
N LEU A 90 -9.20 12.04 -15.36
CA LEU A 90 -7.95 11.63 -15.96
C LEU A 90 -6.87 11.64 -14.87
N TRP A 91 -6.09 10.59 -14.80
CA TRP A 91 -4.95 10.47 -13.92
C TRP A 91 -3.70 10.59 -14.76
N LEU A 92 -2.72 11.36 -14.28
CA LEU A 92 -1.44 11.59 -14.95
C LEU A 92 -0.33 11.18 -14.00
N LEU A 93 0.66 10.44 -14.47
CA LEU A 93 1.86 10.17 -13.68
C LEU A 93 2.58 11.49 -13.42
N SER A 94 2.91 11.76 -12.16
CA SER A 94 3.87 12.81 -11.82
C SER A 94 5.22 12.27 -12.24
N GLY A 95 5.68 12.62 -13.45
CA GLY A 95 7.03 12.27 -13.89
C GLY A 95 8.00 12.70 -12.81
N THR A 96 8.65 11.73 -12.18
CA THR A 96 9.66 11.96 -11.14
C THR A 96 10.84 12.67 -11.79
N ASP A 97 10.74 13.98 -11.91
CA ASP A 97 11.87 14.86 -12.15
C ASP A 97 12.64 14.94 -10.83
N SER A 98 13.33 13.85 -10.49
CA SER A 98 14.30 13.82 -9.40
C SER A 98 15.61 14.51 -9.79
N ASP A 99 15.57 15.50 -10.69
CA ASP A 99 16.59 16.54 -10.81
C ASP A 99 16.45 17.50 -9.61
N ASN A 100 16.53 16.97 -8.41
CA ASN A 100 16.86 17.76 -7.23
C ASN A 100 18.36 17.55 -7.01
N ASP A 101 19.16 18.21 -7.86
CA ASP A 101 20.57 18.47 -7.61
C ASP A 101 20.66 19.19 -6.25
N PRO A 102 21.18 18.54 -5.19
CA PRO A 102 21.36 19.21 -3.93
C PRO A 102 22.58 20.11 -4.08
N ASN A 103 22.32 21.40 -4.26
CA ASN A 103 23.28 22.50 -4.23
C ASN A 103 24.36 22.35 -3.14
#